data_AF-A0A7Z9M8E6-F1
#
_entry.id   AF-A0A7Z9M8E6-F1
#
_cell.length_a   1.000
_cell.length_b   1.000
_cell.length_c   1.000
_cell.angle_alpha   90.00
_cell.angle_beta   90.00
_cell.angle_gamma   90.00
#
_symmetry.space_group_name_H-M   'P 1'
#
loop_
_entity.id
_entity.type
_entity.pdbx_description
1 polymer ?
#
loop_
_entity_poly.entity_id
_entity_poly.type
_entity_poly.pdbx_seq_one_letter_code
_entity_poly.pdbx_strand_id
1 'polypeptide(L)'
;MVIKTLLTALLITLVQPAEAQDYETGKAAYKRGDYPTALQHFRPLAKRGHAKAQSNLGFMYSKGHGVTQNYVKSMSWLSKAAVQNDAHAQHNLGIIHGNGLGVPKDHFLAYLWFTIASANGHKSSAIKRELAATRLEPEDQKIANEIARKCRLKPIFCGKYA
;
A
#
# COMPACT_ATOMS: atom_id res chain seq x y z
N MET A 1 -5.13 -42.20 -11.72
CA MET A 1 -5.10 -40.73 -11.86
C MET A 1 -5.23 -40.06 -10.48
N VAL A 2 -4.27 -40.28 -9.57
CA VAL A 2 -4.33 -39.77 -8.17
C VAL A 2 -3.00 -39.11 -7.73
N ILE A 3 -1.95 -39.17 -8.56
CA ILE A 3 -0.61 -38.66 -8.21
C ILE A 3 -0.45 -37.16 -8.52
N LYS A 4 -1.26 -36.58 -9.42
CA LYS A 4 -1.20 -35.14 -9.77
C LYS A 4 -1.73 -34.22 -8.67
N THR A 5 -2.64 -34.69 -7.82
CA THR A 5 -3.29 -33.89 -6.77
C THR A 5 -2.46 -33.77 -5.48
N LEU A 6 -1.59 -34.75 -5.20
CA LEU A 6 -0.73 -34.75 -4.00
C LEU A 6 0.53 -33.89 -4.16
N LEU A 7 1.11 -33.83 -5.36
CA LEU A 7 2.28 -32.98 -5.66
C LEU A 7 1.94 -31.48 -5.59
N THR A 8 0.74 -31.06 -5.99
CA THR A 8 0.30 -29.67 -5.87
C THR A 8 0.10 -29.24 -4.41
N ALA A 9 -0.36 -30.13 -3.54
CA ALA A 9 -0.55 -29.81 -2.13
C ALA A 9 0.78 -29.65 -1.36
N LEU A 10 1.80 -30.46 -1.69
CA LEU A 10 3.11 -30.42 -1.03
C LEU A 10 3.96 -29.20 -1.44
N LEU A 11 3.79 -28.70 -2.67
CA LEU A 11 4.46 -27.47 -3.13
C LEU A 11 3.85 -26.20 -2.53
N ILE A 12 2.55 -26.18 -2.25
CA ILE A 12 1.86 -25.02 -1.67
C ILE A 12 2.28 -24.82 -0.19
N THR A 13 2.57 -25.88 0.56
CA THR A 13 2.94 -25.78 1.99
C THR A 13 4.37 -25.30 2.24
N LEU A 14 5.32 -25.52 1.32
CA LEU A 14 6.73 -25.13 1.49
C LEU A 14 7.04 -23.69 1.05
N VAL A 15 6.20 -23.08 0.21
CA VAL A 15 6.45 -21.72 -0.33
C VAL A 15 6.05 -20.63 0.66
N GLN A 16 4.97 -20.80 1.42
CA GLN A 16 4.51 -19.79 2.38
C GLN A 16 5.50 -19.50 3.52
N PRO A 17 6.19 -20.49 4.11
CA PRO A 17 7.21 -20.25 5.14
C PRO A 17 8.41 -19.45 4.63
N ALA A 18 8.85 -19.73 3.40
CA ALA A 18 9.99 -19.04 2.79
C ALA A 18 9.67 -17.56 2.47
N GLU A 19 8.47 -17.27 1.94
CA GLU A 19 8.05 -15.89 1.68
C GLU A 19 7.89 -15.07 2.96
N ALA A 20 7.36 -15.68 4.02
CA ALA A 20 7.26 -15.05 5.33
C ALA A 20 8.65 -14.72 5.90
N GLN A 21 9.60 -15.66 5.80
CA GLN A 21 10.98 -15.44 6.22
C GLN A 21 11.67 -14.33 5.41
N ASP A 22 11.52 -14.34 4.08
CA ASP A 22 12.07 -13.29 3.22
C ASP A 22 11.53 -11.91 3.59
N TYR A 23 10.22 -11.81 3.83
CA TYR A 23 9.59 -10.56 4.19
C TYR A 23 10.09 -10.02 5.54
N GLU A 24 10.22 -10.90 6.55
CA GLU A 24 10.72 -10.52 7.86
C GLU A 24 12.21 -10.15 7.85
N THR A 25 13.04 -10.87 7.07
CA THR A 25 14.45 -10.48 6.86
C THR A 25 14.54 -9.09 6.22
N GLY A 26 13.75 -8.82 5.17
CA GLY A 26 13.70 -7.51 4.53
C GLY A 26 13.26 -6.38 5.49
N LYS A 27 12.24 -6.63 6.32
CA LYS A 27 11.81 -5.70 7.37
C LYS A 27 12.90 -5.44 8.41
N ALA A 28 13.58 -6.49 8.88
CA ALA A 28 14.64 -6.36 9.87
C ALA A 28 15.83 -5.56 9.30
N ALA A 29 16.21 -5.81 8.04
CA ALA A 29 17.23 -5.02 7.34
C ALA A 29 16.83 -3.54 7.23
N TYR A 30 15.60 -3.27 6.79
CA TYR A 30 15.07 -1.90 6.68
C TYR A 30 15.14 -1.17 8.03
N LYS A 31 14.72 -1.83 9.12
CA LYS A 31 14.74 -1.26 10.48
C LYS A 31 16.15 -0.88 10.94
N ARG A 32 17.18 -1.60 10.50
CA ARG A 32 18.59 -1.32 10.81
C ARG A 32 19.27 -0.34 9.84
N GLY A 33 18.54 0.19 8.84
CA GLY A 33 19.09 1.10 7.83
C GLY A 33 19.81 0.38 6.68
N ASP A 34 19.79 -0.95 6.63
CA ASP A 34 20.33 -1.73 5.52
C ASP A 34 19.30 -1.80 4.37
N TYR A 35 19.19 -0.68 3.66
CA TYR A 35 18.25 -0.53 2.55
C TYR A 35 18.56 -1.40 1.33
N PRO A 36 19.83 -1.63 0.93
CA PRO A 36 20.15 -2.57 -0.14
C PRO A 36 19.61 -3.98 0.13
N THR A 37 19.84 -4.53 1.32
CA THR A 37 19.31 -5.86 1.69
C THR A 37 17.78 -5.85 1.76
N ALA A 38 17.17 -4.80 2.32
CA ALA A 38 15.71 -4.67 2.33
C ALA A 38 15.11 -4.70 0.91
N LEU A 39 15.74 -4.02 -0.07
CA LEU A 39 15.31 -4.06 -1.47
C LEU A 39 15.45 -5.44 -2.08
N GLN A 40 16.54 -6.15 -1.77
CA GLN A 40 16.77 -7.50 -2.27
C GLN A 40 15.64 -8.46 -1.87
N HIS A 41 15.11 -8.33 -0.65
CA HIS A 41 13.99 -9.16 -0.19
C HIS A 41 12.62 -8.62 -0.63
N PHE A 42 12.37 -7.30 -0.60
CA PHE A 42 11.05 -6.76 -0.94
C PHE A 42 10.75 -6.82 -2.44
N ARG A 43 11.72 -6.61 -3.34
CA ARG A 43 11.45 -6.56 -4.79
C ARG A 43 10.87 -7.87 -5.35
N PRO A 44 11.43 -9.06 -5.09
CA PRO A 44 10.86 -10.32 -5.58
C PRO A 44 9.45 -10.59 -5.02
N LEU A 45 9.21 -10.30 -3.75
CA LEU A 45 7.89 -10.45 -3.12
C LEU A 45 6.86 -9.48 -3.72
N ALA A 46 7.25 -8.22 -3.92
CA ALA A 46 6.38 -7.20 -4.51
C ALA A 46 5.98 -7.55 -5.95
N LYS A 47 6.92 -8.08 -6.74
CA LYS A 47 6.67 -8.59 -8.11
C LYS A 47 5.68 -9.77 -8.13
N ARG A 48 5.70 -10.62 -7.10
CA ARG A 48 4.76 -11.74 -6.91
C ARG A 48 3.40 -11.33 -6.34
N GLY A 49 3.19 -10.04 -6.07
CA GLY A 49 1.90 -9.54 -5.59
C GLY A 49 1.79 -9.33 -4.08
N HIS A 50 2.83 -9.64 -3.28
CA HIS A 50 2.76 -9.56 -1.83
C HIS A 50 2.52 -8.11 -1.34
N ALA A 51 1.29 -7.81 -0.90
CA ALA A 51 0.81 -6.45 -0.64
C ALA A 51 1.72 -5.63 0.29
N LYS A 52 2.15 -6.20 1.42
CA LYS A 52 3.03 -5.46 2.36
C LYS A 52 4.42 -5.18 1.79
N ALA A 53 4.92 -6.05 0.89
CA ALA A 53 6.21 -5.84 0.24
C ALA A 53 6.11 -4.76 -0.84
N GLN A 54 4.97 -4.72 -1.56
CA GLN A 54 4.64 -3.61 -2.46
C GLN A 54 4.53 -2.28 -1.68
N SER A 55 3.87 -2.29 -0.52
CA SER A 55 3.77 -1.12 0.37
C SER A 55 5.14 -0.61 0.81
N ASN A 56 6.01 -1.51 1.32
CA ASN A 56 7.38 -1.17 1.71
C ASN A 56 8.22 -0.68 0.53
N LEU A 57 8.15 -1.33 -0.63
CA LEU A 57 8.89 -0.90 -1.82
C LEU A 57 8.42 0.48 -2.30
N GLY A 58 7.11 0.73 -2.28
CA GLY A 58 6.54 2.05 -2.56
C GLY A 58 7.03 3.11 -1.59
N PHE A 59 7.07 2.80 -0.29
CA PHE A 59 7.61 3.70 0.73
C PHE A 59 9.11 3.98 0.53
N MET A 60 9.91 2.97 0.17
CA MET A 60 11.33 3.14 -0.13
C MET A 60 11.55 4.11 -1.29
N TYR A 61 10.76 4.02 -2.36
CA TYR A 61 10.79 5.02 -3.45
C TYR A 61 10.33 6.41 -3.00
N SER A 62 9.37 6.51 -2.09
CA SER A 62 8.92 7.80 -1.53
C SER A 62 10.01 8.49 -0.72
N LYS A 63 10.84 7.71 -0.01
CA LYS A 63 11.91 8.22 0.87
C LYS A 63 13.29 8.26 0.23
N GLY A 64 13.48 7.62 -0.92
CA GLY A 64 14.81 7.46 -1.50
C GLY A 64 15.71 6.49 -0.71
N HIS A 65 15.12 5.53 0.00
CA HIS A 65 15.88 4.57 0.81
C HIS A 65 16.41 3.44 -0.07
N GLY A 66 17.72 3.42 -0.31
CA GLY A 66 18.40 2.43 -1.17
C GLY A 66 18.05 2.54 -2.67
N VAL A 67 17.25 3.53 -3.06
CA VAL A 67 16.87 3.85 -4.43
C VAL A 67 16.81 5.36 -4.60
N THR A 68 16.93 5.87 -5.82
CA THR A 68 16.60 7.27 -6.11
C THR A 68 15.14 7.53 -5.76
N GLN A 69 14.88 8.62 -5.02
CA GLN A 69 13.53 9.04 -4.68
C GLN A 69 12.69 9.23 -5.95
N ASN A 70 11.51 8.63 -5.99
CA ASN A 70 10.62 8.69 -7.15
C ASN A 70 9.17 8.45 -6.73
N TYR A 71 8.38 9.52 -6.67
CA TYR A 71 6.99 9.44 -6.25
C TYR A 71 6.09 8.73 -7.26
N VAL A 72 6.38 8.78 -8.56
CA VAL A 72 5.60 8.04 -9.58
C VAL A 72 5.76 6.53 -9.39
N LYS A 73 7.00 6.05 -9.18
CA LYS A 73 7.26 4.64 -8.83
C LYS A 73 6.66 4.28 -7.47
N SER A 74 6.72 5.20 -6.50
CA SER A 74 6.09 5.03 -5.19
C SER A 74 4.60 4.76 -5.34
N MET A 75 3.85 5.66 -6.00
CA MET A 75 2.43 5.51 -6.28
C MET A 75 2.15 4.19 -6.98
N SER A 76 2.89 3.85 -8.05
CA SER A 76 2.67 2.60 -8.78
C SER A 76 2.70 1.35 -7.88
N TRP A 77 3.59 1.30 -6.88
CA TRP A 77 3.65 0.18 -5.93
C TRP A 77 2.60 0.30 -4.82
N LEU A 78 2.39 1.50 -4.28
CA LEU A 78 1.39 1.73 -3.24
C LEU A 78 -0.03 1.44 -3.75
N SER A 79 -0.37 1.82 -4.98
CA SER A 79 -1.66 1.55 -5.60
C SER A 79 -1.94 0.06 -5.72
N LYS A 80 -0.93 -0.75 -6.06
CA LYS A 80 -1.05 -2.23 -6.08
C LYS A 80 -1.28 -2.83 -4.69
N ALA A 81 -0.66 -2.27 -3.66
CA ALA A 81 -0.87 -2.70 -2.28
C ALA A 81 -2.24 -2.23 -1.75
N ALA A 82 -2.65 -1.01 -2.09
CA ALA A 82 -3.87 -0.38 -1.61
C ALA A 82 -5.15 -1.10 -2.09
N VAL A 83 -5.17 -1.60 -3.33
CA VAL A 83 -6.28 -2.42 -3.84
C VAL A 83 -6.37 -3.80 -3.18
N GLN A 84 -5.31 -4.22 -2.46
CA GLN A 84 -5.28 -5.40 -1.62
C GLN A 84 -5.55 -5.08 -0.14
N ASN A 85 -6.12 -3.90 0.15
CA ASN A 85 -6.43 -3.40 1.49
C ASN A 85 -5.22 -3.16 2.41
N ASP A 86 -4.02 -2.96 1.86
CA ASP A 86 -2.86 -2.55 2.69
C ASP A 86 -3.06 -1.11 3.21
N ALA A 87 -3.37 -0.99 4.50
CA ALA A 87 -3.72 0.29 5.12
C ALA A 87 -2.54 1.28 5.17
N HIS A 88 -1.30 0.79 5.21
CA HIS A 88 -0.11 1.64 5.11
C HIS A 88 0.05 2.24 3.71
N ALA A 89 -0.24 1.45 2.67
CA ALA A 89 -0.19 1.93 1.30
C ALA A 89 -1.27 2.99 1.03
N GLN A 90 -2.49 2.73 1.50
CA GLN A 90 -3.60 3.68 1.44
C GLN A 90 -3.26 4.98 2.17
N HIS A 91 -2.67 4.91 3.37
CA HIS A 91 -2.18 6.09 4.08
C HIS A 91 -1.16 6.88 3.26
N ASN A 92 -0.17 6.20 2.68
CA ASN A 92 0.88 6.85 1.90
C ASN A 92 0.36 7.48 0.59
N LEU A 93 -0.64 6.88 -0.06
CA LEU A 93 -1.33 7.51 -1.19
C LEU A 93 -2.02 8.82 -0.76
N GLY A 94 -2.69 8.81 0.40
CA GLY A 94 -3.28 10.02 0.97
C GLY A 94 -2.26 11.13 1.21
N ILE A 95 -1.06 10.79 1.69
CA ILE A 95 0.05 11.74 1.87
C ILE A 95 0.55 12.28 0.52
N ILE A 96 0.68 11.43 -0.49
CA ILE A 96 1.15 11.83 -1.83
C ILE A 96 0.18 12.84 -2.45
N HIS A 97 -1.11 12.57 -2.46
CA HIS A 97 -2.11 13.50 -2.99
C HIS A 97 -2.23 14.78 -2.15
N GLY A 98 -2.28 14.67 -0.83
CA GLY A 98 -2.46 15.83 0.05
C GLY A 98 -1.30 16.82 0.01
N ASN A 99 -0.10 16.34 -0.30
CA ASN A 99 1.11 17.17 -0.41
C ASN A 99 1.50 17.48 -1.86
N GLY A 100 0.89 16.83 -2.85
CA GLY A 100 1.27 16.98 -4.27
C GLY A 100 2.65 16.41 -4.59
N LEU A 101 2.96 15.22 -4.08
CA LEU A 101 4.28 14.60 -4.25
C LEU A 101 4.35 13.84 -5.58
N GLY A 102 4.91 14.48 -6.61
CA GLY A 102 4.99 13.89 -7.97
C GLY A 102 3.65 13.84 -8.72
N VAL A 103 2.60 14.41 -8.14
CA VAL A 103 1.27 14.63 -8.73
C VAL A 103 0.74 15.99 -8.26
N PRO A 104 -0.23 16.60 -8.96
CA PRO A 104 -0.93 17.77 -8.43
C PRO A 104 -1.53 17.49 -7.05
N LYS A 105 -1.52 18.51 -6.20
CA LYS A 105 -2.14 18.42 -4.88
C LYS A 105 -3.65 18.22 -5.03
N ASP A 106 -4.18 17.23 -4.32
CA ASP A 106 -5.58 16.87 -4.36
C ASP A 106 -6.07 16.51 -2.95
N HIS A 107 -6.82 17.41 -2.33
CA HIS A 107 -7.35 17.20 -0.98
C HIS A 107 -8.50 16.18 -0.96
N PHE A 108 -9.22 16.03 -2.07
CA PHE A 108 -10.31 15.05 -2.18
C PHE A 108 -9.76 13.64 -2.17
N LEU A 109 -8.77 13.35 -3.03
CA LEU A 109 -8.08 12.06 -3.05
C LEU A 109 -7.33 11.81 -1.74
N ALA A 110 -6.75 12.83 -1.12
CA ALA A 110 -6.14 12.71 0.20
C ALA A 110 -7.15 12.26 1.26
N TYR A 111 -8.28 12.97 1.37
CA TYR A 111 -9.36 12.63 2.30
C TYR A 111 -9.88 11.21 2.04
N LEU A 112 -10.17 10.88 0.78
CA LEU A 112 -10.64 9.54 0.38
C LEU A 112 -9.68 8.44 0.85
N TRP A 113 -8.39 8.56 0.52
CA TRP A 113 -7.39 7.55 0.88
C TRP A 113 -7.18 7.44 2.39
N PHE A 114 -7.20 8.54 3.13
CA PHE A 114 -7.12 8.49 4.59
C PHE A 114 -8.36 7.85 5.22
N THR A 115 -9.56 8.09 4.67
CA THR A 115 -10.79 7.44 5.11
C THR A 115 -10.70 5.92 4.92
N ILE A 116 -10.26 5.46 3.74
CA ILE A 116 -10.09 4.03 3.46
C ILE A 116 -9.02 3.42 4.38
N ALA A 117 -7.87 4.08 4.54
CA ALA A 117 -6.78 3.61 5.40
C ALA A 117 -7.20 3.50 6.87
N SER A 118 -7.96 4.48 7.38
CA SER A 118 -8.48 4.45 8.74
C SER A 118 -9.47 3.31 8.94
N ALA A 119 -10.35 3.07 7.97
CA ALA A 119 -11.29 1.95 8.00
C ALA A 119 -10.58 0.58 7.97
N ASN A 120 -9.41 0.50 7.33
CA ASN A 120 -8.55 -0.70 7.30
C ASN A 120 -7.52 -0.75 8.45
N GLY A 121 -7.69 0.07 9.50
CA GLY A 121 -6.93 -0.05 10.75
C GLY A 121 -5.71 0.86 10.89
N HIS A 122 -5.41 1.73 9.92
CA HIS A 122 -4.32 2.70 10.05
C HIS A 122 -4.75 3.89 10.93
N LYS A 123 -4.58 3.76 12.25
CA LYS A 123 -5.07 4.72 13.25
C LYS A 123 -4.66 6.18 12.98
N SER A 124 -3.41 6.41 12.58
CA SER A 124 -2.89 7.76 12.29
C SER A 124 -3.55 8.43 11.08
N SER A 125 -4.27 7.67 10.23
CA SER A 125 -5.00 8.22 9.09
C SER A 125 -6.22 9.01 9.51
N ALA A 126 -6.83 8.74 10.67
CA ALA A 126 -7.98 9.51 11.15
C ALA A 126 -7.63 11.00 11.30
N ILE A 127 -6.49 11.31 11.93
CA ILE A 127 -6.04 12.70 12.11
C ILE A 127 -5.75 13.36 10.75
N LYS A 128 -5.12 12.63 9.82
CA LYS A 128 -4.83 13.15 8.48
C LYS A 128 -6.10 13.34 7.64
N ARG A 129 -7.10 12.48 7.80
CA ARG A 129 -8.43 12.64 7.23
C ARG A 129 -9.06 13.95 7.71
N GLU A 130 -9.09 14.20 9.03
CA GLU A 130 -9.65 15.45 9.57
C GLU A 130 -8.94 16.68 9.03
N LEU A 131 -7.60 16.64 8.94
CA LEU A 131 -6.84 17.73 8.33
C LEU A 131 -7.22 17.96 6.86
N ALA A 132 -7.37 16.89 6.06
CA ALA A 132 -7.81 17.00 4.68
C ALA A 132 -9.26 17.54 4.60
N ALA A 133 -10.13 17.15 5.53
CA ALA A 133 -11.53 17.58 5.61
C ALA A 133 -11.68 19.10 5.70
N THR A 134 -10.78 19.78 6.44
CA THR A 134 -10.77 21.24 6.56
C THR A 134 -10.56 21.99 5.24
N ARG A 135 -10.16 21.27 4.18
CA ARG A 135 -9.91 21.81 2.84
C ARG A 135 -11.00 21.40 1.83
N LEU A 136 -12.06 20.73 2.29
CA LEU A 136 -13.15 20.21 1.46
C LEU A 136 -14.48 20.82 1.88
N GLU A 137 -15.34 21.05 0.88
CA GLU A 137 -16.75 21.31 1.12
C GLU A 137 -17.45 20.08 1.72
N PRO A 138 -18.50 20.24 2.55
CA PRO A 138 -19.20 19.11 3.17
C PRO A 138 -19.73 18.08 2.17
N GLU A 139 -20.16 18.52 0.98
CA GLU A 139 -20.67 17.62 -0.06
C GLU A 139 -19.54 16.73 -0.63
N ASP A 140 -18.35 17.29 -0.85
CA ASP A 140 -17.18 16.53 -1.30
C ASP A 140 -16.77 15.47 -0.28
N GLN A 141 -16.84 15.80 1.02
CA GLN A 141 -16.58 14.82 2.07
C GLN A 141 -17.59 13.67 2.05
N LYS A 142 -18.88 13.98 1.85
CA LYS A 142 -19.95 12.99 1.73
C LYS A 142 -19.74 12.07 0.53
N ILE A 143 -19.39 12.64 -0.64
CA ILE A 143 -19.07 11.87 -1.84
C ILE A 143 -17.87 10.95 -1.59
N ALA A 144 -16.78 11.47 -1.01
CA ALA A 144 -15.59 10.69 -0.72
C ALA A 144 -15.86 9.55 0.28
N ASN A 145 -16.70 9.79 1.31
CA ASN A 145 -17.10 8.74 2.25
C ASN A 145 -17.91 7.63 1.59
N GLU A 146 -18.80 7.97 0.65
CA GLU A 146 -19.55 6.98 -0.12
C GLU A 146 -18.65 6.17 -1.05
N ILE A 147 -17.66 6.81 -1.69
CA ILE A 147 -16.62 6.12 -2.46
C ILE A 147 -15.81 5.18 -1.57
N ALA A 148 -15.36 5.64 -0.39
CA ALA A 148 -14.62 4.84 0.57
C ALA A 148 -15.41 3.60 1.04
N ARG A 149 -16.73 3.76 1.26
CA ARG A 149 -17.64 2.67 1.61
C ARG A 149 -17.71 1.63 0.48
N LYS A 150 -17.86 2.07 -0.77
CA LYS A 150 -17.84 1.18 -1.95
C LYS A 150 -16.51 0.45 -2.09
N CYS A 151 -15.41 1.17 -1.84
CA CYS A 151 -14.07 0.66 -1.81
C CYS A 151 -13.88 -0.52 -0.84
N ARG A 152 -14.42 -0.40 0.37
CA ARG A 152 -14.42 -1.48 1.37
C ARG A 152 -15.17 -2.72 0.91
N LEU A 153 -16.27 -2.55 0.18
CA LEU A 153 -17.08 -3.65 -0.33
C LEU A 153 -16.47 -4.31 -1.59
N LYS A 154 -15.76 -3.52 -2.40
CA LYS A 154 -15.16 -3.96 -3.67
C LYS A 154 -13.75 -3.35 -3.80
N PRO A 155 -12.69 -3.96 -3.22
CA PRO A 155 -11.35 -3.36 -3.20
C PRO A 155 -10.78 -3.01 -4.58
N ILE A 156 -11.11 -3.79 -5.62
CA ILE A 156 -10.71 -3.52 -7.01
C ILE A 156 -11.26 -2.19 -7.52
N PHE A 157 -12.45 -1.75 -7.05
CA PHE A 157 -13.03 -0.45 -7.42
C PHE A 157 -12.12 0.72 -6.99
N CYS A 158 -11.36 0.56 -5.90
CA CYS A 158 -10.45 1.59 -5.42
C CYS A 158 -9.31 1.91 -6.38
N GLY A 159 -8.95 0.97 -7.25
CA GLY A 159 -7.87 1.17 -8.23
C GLY A 159 -8.13 2.32 -9.20
N LYS A 160 -9.38 2.80 -9.33
CA LYS A 160 -9.73 3.96 -10.16
C LYS A 160 -9.26 5.30 -9.58
N TYR A 161 -8.92 5.33 -8.29
CA TYR A 161 -8.52 6.53 -7.56
C TYR A 161 -7.03 6.49 -7.16
N ALA A 162 -6.26 5.57 -7.74
CA ALA A 162 -4.91 5.18 -7.35
C ALA A 162 -3.88 5.50 -8.43
#